data_AF-A0A3D9EVB4-F1
#
_entry.id   AF-A0A3D9EVB4-F1
#
_cell.length_a   1.000
_cell.length_b   1.000
_cell.length_c   1.000
_cell.angle_alpha   90.00
_cell.angle_beta   90.00
_cell.angle_gamma   90.00
#
_symmetry.space_group_name_H-M   'P 1'
#
loop_
_entity.id
_entity.type
_entity.pdbx_description
1 polymer ?
#
loop_
_entity_poly.entity_id
_entity_poly.type
_entity_poly.pdbx_seq_one_letter_code
_entity_poly.pdbx_strand_id
1 'polypeptide(L)'
;MTSRSAASASPETNPEPVALNVLLQACGQGNRLAFETLYRVTSSRLFGVCLQYVGDRAEAEEVLQEAYTAIWLKAGTFDATLSSALTWMAILVRHKAIDRRRAQRRHEPLDSLAEWPATQSVAEDFEAHRQRRQIDLCLKTLGKDQQTYIRVAFFEGYSYAELAARHRIALGTMKSWIRRGLLQLRACLGL
;
A
#
# COMPACT_ATOMS: atom_id res chain seq x y z
N MET A 1 3.35 46.88 19.94
CA MET A 1 3.71 45.54 20.43
C MET A 1 2.39 44.81 20.61
N THR A 2 1.96 43.87 19.76
CA THR A 2 2.62 42.62 19.39
C THR A 2 2.31 42.21 17.95
N SER A 3 3.36 41.71 17.28
CA SER A 3 3.40 41.18 15.92
C SER A 3 2.44 40.00 15.73
N ARG A 4 1.60 40.05 14.68
CA ARG A 4 0.84 38.91 14.17
C ARG A 4 1.70 38.24 13.11
N SER A 5 2.51 37.26 13.52
CA SER A 5 3.34 36.47 12.63
C SER A 5 2.47 35.65 11.69
N ALA A 6 2.69 35.83 10.39
CA ALA A 6 2.05 35.10 9.32
C ALA A 6 2.58 33.66 9.31
N ALA A 7 1.70 32.70 9.57
CA ALA A 7 1.97 31.29 9.27
C ALA A 7 1.93 31.11 7.75
N SER A 8 3.11 31.05 7.14
CA SER A 8 3.31 30.68 5.75
C SER A 8 2.94 29.20 5.56
N ALA A 9 1.78 28.93 4.96
CA ALA A 9 1.46 27.63 4.40
C ALA A 9 2.31 27.44 3.13
N SER A 10 3.35 26.60 3.23
CA SER A 10 4.12 26.15 2.06
C SER A 10 3.22 25.24 1.21
N PRO A 11 3.22 25.39 -0.13
CA PRO A 11 2.45 24.53 -1.00
C PRO A 11 3.10 23.14 -0.99
N GLU A 12 2.38 22.12 -0.52
CA GLU A 12 2.79 20.72 -0.68
C GLU A 12 2.69 20.36 -2.17
N THR A 13 3.77 20.63 -2.91
CA THR A 13 3.93 20.23 -4.31
C THR A 13 4.02 18.72 -4.35
N ASN A 14 2.89 18.06 -4.60
CA ASN A 14 2.85 16.64 -4.95
C ASN A 14 3.65 16.50 -6.27
N PRO A 15 4.85 15.91 -6.26
CA PRO A 15 5.70 15.87 -7.45
C PRO A 15 5.00 15.08 -8.55
N GLU A 16 4.95 15.63 -9.76
CA GLU A 16 4.26 15.01 -10.88
C GLU A 16 4.74 13.56 -11.12
N PRO A 17 3.85 12.64 -11.56
CA PRO A 17 4.21 11.24 -11.80
C PRO A 17 5.43 11.06 -12.71
N VAL A 18 5.59 11.94 -13.71
CA VAL A 18 6.73 11.94 -14.63
C VAL A 18 8.05 12.23 -13.89
N ALA A 19 8.05 13.17 -12.94
CA ALA A 19 9.23 13.51 -12.16
C ALA A 19 9.66 12.34 -11.26
N LEU A 20 8.71 11.65 -10.63
CA LEU A 20 9.00 10.46 -9.81
C LEU A 20 9.53 9.29 -10.65
N ASN A 21 8.99 9.09 -11.85
CA ASN A 21 9.47 8.06 -12.78
C ASN A 21 10.95 8.29 -13.15
N VAL A 22 11.31 9.53 -13.50
CA VAL A 22 12.69 9.90 -13.84
C VAL A 22 13.63 9.69 -12.64
N LEU A 23 13.22 10.11 -11.45
CA LEU A 23 14.02 9.90 -10.23
C LEU A 23 14.26 8.41 -9.96
N LEU A 24 13.22 7.58 -10.06
CA LEU A 24 13.34 6.14 -9.81
C LEU A 24 14.20 5.44 -10.89
N GLN A 25 14.08 5.82 -12.16
CA GLN A 25 14.95 5.31 -13.23
C GLN A 25 16.42 5.67 -12.98
N ALA A 26 16.70 6.90 -12.56
CA ALA A 26 18.05 7.32 -12.19
C ALA A 26 18.59 6.55 -10.98
N CYS A 27 17.74 6.18 -10.01
CA CYS A 27 18.14 5.29 -8.91
C CYS A 27 18.59 3.92 -9.45
N GLY A 28 17.90 3.39 -10.46
CA GLY A 28 18.28 2.13 -11.13
C GLY A 28 19.66 2.18 -11.81
N GLN A 29 20.17 3.37 -12.09
CA GLN A 29 21.51 3.63 -12.61
C GLN A 29 22.54 3.95 -11.52
N GLY A 30 22.16 3.84 -10.23
CA GLY A 30 23.04 4.13 -9.10
C GLY A 30 23.15 5.61 -8.72
N ASN A 31 22.24 6.48 -9.18
CA ASN A 31 22.26 7.89 -8.82
C ASN A 31 21.76 8.12 -7.39
N ARG A 32 22.70 8.42 -6.48
CA ARG A 32 22.41 8.65 -5.05
C ARG A 32 21.59 9.92 -4.78
N LEU A 33 21.80 11.00 -5.54
CA LEU A 33 21.05 12.26 -5.38
C LEU A 33 19.59 12.10 -5.80
N ALA A 34 19.36 11.30 -6.85
CA ALA A 34 18.01 10.94 -7.26
C ALA A 34 17.29 10.15 -6.15
N PHE A 35 17.98 9.20 -5.52
CA PHE A 35 17.44 8.42 -4.42
C PHE A 35 17.14 9.26 -3.17
N GLU A 36 18.04 10.17 -2.78
CA GLU A 36 17.82 11.11 -1.69
C GLU A 36 16.59 12.00 -1.95
N THR A 37 16.48 12.52 -3.17
CA THR A 37 15.34 13.35 -3.57
C THR A 37 14.05 12.54 -3.56
N LEU A 38 14.08 11.32 -4.11
CA LEU A 38 12.95 10.39 -4.12
C LEU A 38 12.49 10.08 -2.68
N TYR A 39 13.42 9.81 -1.77
CA TYR A 39 13.13 9.59 -0.35
C TYR A 39 12.44 10.81 0.27
N ARG A 40 13.02 12.00 0.10
CA ARG A 40 12.50 13.25 0.68
C ARG A 40 11.05 13.52 0.26
N VAL A 41 10.70 13.26 -1.00
CA VAL A 41 9.36 13.57 -1.52
C VAL A 41 8.33 12.45 -1.35
N THR A 42 8.76 11.21 -1.06
CA THR A 42 7.82 10.06 -0.96
C THR A 42 7.73 9.43 0.43
N SER A 43 8.68 9.72 1.33
CA SER A 43 8.79 9.03 2.62
C SER A 43 7.56 9.18 3.49
N SER A 44 6.96 10.38 3.59
CA SER A 44 5.73 10.61 4.36
C SER A 44 4.57 9.75 3.87
N ARG A 45 4.39 9.65 2.54
CA ARG A 45 3.32 8.86 1.93
C ARG A 45 3.55 7.36 2.10
N LEU A 46 4.77 6.89 1.85
CA LEU A 46 5.10 5.48 2.02
C LEU A 46 5.10 5.06 3.49
N PHE A 47 5.44 5.98 4.41
CA PHE A 47 5.29 5.79 5.84
C PHE A 47 3.83 5.56 6.24
N GLY A 48 2.90 6.37 5.70
CA GLY A 48 1.47 6.16 5.90
C GLY A 48 1.00 4.77 5.45
N VAL A 49 1.56 4.25 4.34
CA VAL A 49 1.33 2.88 3.90
C VAL A 49 1.88 1.88 4.91
N CYS A 50 3.10 2.04 5.44
CA CYS A 50 3.62 1.16 6.48
C CYS A 50 2.71 1.14 7.72
N LEU A 51 2.38 2.33 8.24
CA LEU A 51 1.57 2.53 9.44
C LEU A 51 0.22 1.83 9.34
N GLN A 52 -0.37 1.88 8.14
CA GLN A 52 -1.61 1.19 7.83
C GLN A 52 -1.51 -0.31 8.18
N TYR A 53 -0.40 -1.00 7.85
CA TYR A 53 -0.31 -2.45 8.03
C TYR A 53 0.23 -2.89 9.40
N VAL A 54 1.20 -2.19 9.98
CA VAL A 54 1.88 -2.64 11.22
C VAL A 54 1.33 -2.02 12.50
N GLY A 55 0.52 -0.96 12.42
CA GLY A 55 -0.21 -0.39 13.56
C GLY A 55 0.64 0.32 14.63
N ASP A 56 1.95 0.07 14.68
CA ASP A 56 2.91 0.74 15.53
C ASP A 56 3.86 1.66 14.72
N ARG A 57 4.24 2.78 15.33
CA ARG A 57 5.06 3.79 14.68
C ARG A 57 6.51 3.33 14.50
N ALA A 58 7.12 2.73 15.53
CA ALA A 58 8.52 2.29 15.46
C ALA A 58 8.68 1.18 14.42
N GLU A 59 7.74 0.23 14.43
CA GLU A 59 7.68 -0.83 13.42
C GLU A 59 7.50 -0.28 12.00
N ALA A 60 6.68 0.75 11.82
CA ALA A 60 6.50 1.37 10.51
C ALA A 60 7.77 2.08 10.01
N GLU A 61 8.54 2.69 10.91
CA GLU A 61 9.83 3.32 10.58
C GLU A 61 10.85 2.26 10.13
N GLU A 62 10.93 1.12 10.81
CA GLU A 62 11.81 0.01 10.41
C GLU A 62 11.41 -0.58 9.06
N VAL A 63 10.11 -0.84 8.84
CA VAL A 63 9.60 -1.33 7.55
C VAL A 63 9.91 -0.34 6.43
N LEU A 64 9.78 0.96 6.69
CA LEU A 64 10.08 1.99 5.70
C LEU A 64 11.56 1.95 5.30
N GLN A 65 12.48 1.82 6.26
CA GLN A 65 13.92 1.71 6.00
C GLN A 65 14.27 0.47 5.15
N GLU A 66 13.71 -0.68 5.51
CA GLU A 66 13.87 -1.90 4.71
C GLU A 66 13.30 -1.75 3.30
N ALA A 67 12.15 -1.08 3.18
CA ALA A 67 11.50 -0.85 1.90
C ALA A 67 12.34 0.06 1.00
N TYR A 68 12.91 1.15 1.51
CA TYR A 68 13.81 2.00 0.73
C TYR A 68 15.10 1.29 0.31
N THR A 69 15.64 0.43 1.17
CA THR A 69 16.76 -0.45 0.79
C THR A 69 16.36 -1.37 -0.37
N ALA A 70 15.17 -1.97 -0.30
CA ALA A 70 14.66 -2.81 -1.39
C ALA A 70 14.37 -2.01 -2.67
N ILE A 71 13.86 -0.78 -2.56
CA ILE A 71 13.63 0.13 -3.68
C ILE A 71 14.95 0.41 -4.40
N TRP A 72 16.00 0.79 -3.66
CA TRP A 72 17.32 1.00 -4.25
C TRP A 72 17.83 -0.21 -5.03
N LEU A 73 17.79 -1.39 -4.40
CA LEU A 73 18.28 -2.63 -5.01
C LEU A 73 17.45 -3.08 -6.23
N LYS A 74 16.16 -2.73 -6.28
CA LYS A 74 15.24 -3.16 -7.33
C LYS A 74 14.90 -2.07 -8.34
N ALA A 75 15.39 -0.84 -8.17
CA ALA A 75 15.05 0.29 -9.02
C ALA A 75 15.35 0.02 -10.51
N GLY A 76 16.37 -0.79 -10.81
CA GLY A 76 16.70 -1.21 -12.18
C GLY A 76 15.64 -2.08 -12.86
N THR A 77 14.67 -2.63 -12.12
CA THR A 77 13.55 -3.41 -12.68
C THR A 77 12.29 -2.57 -12.88
N PHE A 78 12.34 -1.26 -12.60
CA PHE A 78 11.19 -0.39 -12.77
C PHE A 78 10.94 -0.10 -14.26
N ASP A 79 9.68 -0.28 -14.68
CA ASP A 79 9.20 0.04 -16.02
C ASP A 79 8.01 1.01 -15.93
N ALA A 80 8.21 2.22 -16.43
CA ALA A 80 7.23 3.30 -16.43
C ALA A 80 6.02 3.03 -17.35
N THR A 81 6.12 2.06 -18.27
CA THR A 81 5.00 1.64 -19.13
C THR A 81 3.99 0.74 -18.39
N LEU A 82 4.44 0.05 -17.34
CA LEU A 82 3.62 -0.88 -16.56
C LEU A 82 2.94 -0.21 -15.36
N SER A 83 3.59 0.79 -14.76
CA SER A 83 3.06 1.50 -13.60
C SER A 83 3.80 2.82 -13.34
N SER A 84 3.19 3.74 -12.60
CA SER A 84 3.92 4.88 -12.04
C SER A 84 4.91 4.44 -10.96
N ALA A 85 5.98 5.20 -10.77
CA ALA A 85 6.99 4.95 -9.75
C ALA A 85 6.38 4.84 -8.35
N LEU A 86 5.43 5.72 -8.03
CA LEU A 86 4.76 5.70 -6.73
C LEU A 86 3.96 4.43 -6.50
N THR A 87 3.25 3.93 -7.52
CA THR A 87 2.52 2.66 -7.44
C THR A 87 3.49 1.49 -7.26
N TRP A 88 4.58 1.46 -8.02
CA TRP A 88 5.59 0.41 -7.92
C TRP A 88 6.25 0.38 -6.53
N MET A 89 6.63 1.55 -6.00
CA MET A 89 7.17 1.68 -4.64
C MET A 89 6.16 1.27 -3.57
N ALA A 90 4.90 1.70 -3.69
CA ALA A 90 3.85 1.35 -2.75
C ALA A 90 3.59 -0.17 -2.70
N ILE A 91 3.71 -0.87 -3.83
CA ILE A 91 3.62 -2.33 -3.87
C ILE A 91 4.77 -2.97 -3.07
N LEU A 92 6.01 -2.51 -3.24
CA LEU A 92 7.15 -3.01 -2.46
C LEU A 92 6.99 -2.74 -0.96
N VAL A 93 6.60 -1.53 -0.59
CA VAL A 93 6.36 -1.13 0.80
C VAL A 93 5.27 -2.01 1.43
N ARG A 94 4.16 -2.19 0.71
CA ARG A 94 3.06 -3.05 1.16
C ARG A 94 3.52 -4.50 1.39
N HIS A 95 4.29 -5.06 0.47
CA HIS A 95 4.83 -6.42 0.65
C HIS A 95 5.68 -6.51 1.92
N LYS A 96 6.59 -5.57 2.13
CA LYS A 96 7.43 -5.51 3.33
C LYS A 96 6.62 -5.38 4.62
N ALA A 97 5.60 -4.51 4.63
CA ALA A 97 4.75 -4.31 5.79
C ALA A 97 3.90 -5.55 6.12
N ILE A 98 3.38 -6.24 5.10
CA ILE A 98 2.65 -7.50 5.26
C ILE A 98 3.57 -8.59 5.81
N ASP A 99 4.79 -8.71 5.28
CA ASP A 99 5.77 -9.70 5.74
C ASP A 99 6.15 -9.45 7.22
N ARG A 100 6.34 -8.18 7.61
CA ARG A 100 6.59 -7.79 9.00
C ARG A 100 5.41 -8.15 9.91
N ARG A 101 4.18 -7.78 9.54
CA ARG A 101 2.98 -8.13 10.31
C ARG A 101 2.83 -9.64 10.47
N ARG A 102 3.07 -10.42 9.40
CA ARG A 102 3.03 -11.89 9.47
C ARG A 102 4.07 -12.42 10.46
N ALA A 103 5.27 -11.84 10.49
CA ALA A 103 6.32 -12.25 11.41
C ALA A 103 5.93 -12.02 12.88
N GLN A 104 5.26 -10.92 13.18
CA GLN A 104 4.74 -10.61 14.52
C GLN A 104 3.58 -11.55 14.91
N ARG A 105 2.61 -11.76 14.02
CA ARG A 105 1.44 -12.63 14.25
C ARG A 105 1.78 -14.10 14.49
N ARG A 106 2.97 -14.57 14.10
CA ARG A 106 3.43 -15.93 14.47
C ARG A 106 3.47 -16.15 15.99
N HIS A 107 3.43 -15.09 16.79
CA HIS A 107 3.45 -15.14 18.25
C HIS A 107 2.09 -14.84 18.91
N GLU A 108 1.01 -14.60 18.14
CA GLU A 108 -0.30 -14.23 18.69
C GLU A 108 -1.39 -15.28 18.36
N PRO A 109 -2.29 -15.63 19.31
CA PRO A 109 -3.41 -16.54 19.05
C PRO A 109 -4.34 -15.98 17.96
N LEU A 110 -4.72 -16.84 17.00
CA LEU A 110 -5.44 -16.50 15.77
C LEU A 110 -6.87 -15.90 15.92
N ASP A 111 -7.39 -15.78 17.14
CA ASP A 111 -8.76 -15.34 17.44
C ASP A 111 -8.90 -13.84 17.76
N SER A 112 -7.80 -13.08 17.87
CA SER A 112 -7.84 -11.61 18.08
C SER A 112 -7.91 -10.83 16.76
N LEU A 113 -8.94 -11.06 15.94
CA LEU A 113 -9.24 -10.19 14.79
C LEU A 113 -10.40 -9.26 15.13
N ALA A 114 -10.16 -8.38 16.08
CA ALA A 114 -11.01 -7.21 16.29
C ALA A 114 -10.65 -6.15 15.25
N GLU A 115 -11.68 -5.77 14.49
CA GLU A 115 -11.88 -4.53 13.74
C GLU A 115 -10.65 -3.73 13.33
N TRP A 116 -10.44 -3.68 12.01
CA TRP A 116 -9.68 -2.61 11.42
C TRP A 116 -10.35 -1.25 11.74
N PRO A 117 -9.65 -0.28 12.36
CA PRO A 117 -10.16 1.07 12.43
C PRO A 117 -10.32 1.55 10.99
N ALA A 118 -11.54 1.92 10.59
CA ALA A 118 -11.76 2.62 9.33
C ALA A 118 -10.71 3.72 9.23
N THR A 119 -9.73 3.53 8.34
CA THR A 119 -8.48 4.30 8.34
C THR A 119 -8.82 5.79 8.34
N GLN A 120 -8.68 6.43 9.50
CA GLN A 120 -8.62 7.88 9.58
C GLN A 120 -7.17 8.24 9.29
N SER A 121 -6.91 8.76 8.10
CA SER A 121 -5.68 9.47 7.80
C SER A 121 -6.03 10.77 7.09
N VAL A 122 -5.78 11.87 7.80
CA VAL A 122 -5.06 13.06 7.35
C VAL A 122 -5.13 13.36 5.85
N ALA A 123 -5.90 14.41 5.50
CA ALA A 123 -5.93 15.07 4.20
C ALA A 123 -5.85 14.13 2.98
N GLU A 124 -6.81 13.21 2.84
CA GLU A 124 -6.95 12.50 1.57
C GLU A 124 -7.44 13.49 0.49
N ASP A 125 -6.70 13.54 -0.61
CA ASP A 125 -7.10 14.24 -1.83
C ASP A 125 -8.52 13.79 -2.24
N PHE A 126 -9.36 14.71 -2.69
CA PHE A 126 -10.75 14.43 -3.08
C PHE A 126 -10.84 13.29 -4.10
N GLU A 127 -9.87 13.22 -5.01
CA GLU A 127 -9.79 12.16 -6.01
C GLU A 127 -9.46 10.80 -5.38
N ALA A 128 -8.58 10.74 -4.37
CA ALA A 128 -8.27 9.51 -3.65
C ALA A 128 -9.48 9.01 -2.86
N HIS A 129 -10.22 9.90 -2.21
CA HIS A 129 -11.49 9.59 -1.54
C HIS A 129 -12.53 9.03 -2.53
N ARG A 130 -12.65 9.67 -3.70
CA ARG A 130 -13.58 9.22 -4.76
C ARG A 130 -13.23 7.83 -5.27
N GLN A 131 -11.96 7.58 -5.58
CA GLN A 131 -11.46 6.27 -6.01
C GLN A 131 -11.70 5.20 -4.95
N ARG A 132 -11.40 5.50 -3.68
CA ARG A 132 -11.63 4.59 -2.55
C ARG A 132 -13.11 4.24 -2.41
N ARG A 133 -13.99 5.24 -2.50
CA ARG A 133 -15.45 5.03 -2.47
C ARG A 133 -15.92 4.17 -3.65
N GLN A 134 -15.37 4.38 -4.84
CA GLN A 134 -15.71 3.57 -6.02
C GLN A 134 -15.28 2.11 -5.84
N ILE A 135 -14.07 1.87 -5.32
CA ILE A 135 -13.59 0.52 -4.97
C ILE A 135 -14.51 -0.14 -3.94
N ASP A 136 -14.91 0.59 -2.89
CA ASP A 136 -15.82 0.05 -1.87
C ASP A 136 -17.22 -0.26 -2.43
N LEU A 137 -17.73 0.54 -3.36
CA LEU A 137 -18.98 0.25 -4.07
C LEU A 137 -18.86 -0.99 -4.95
N CYS A 138 -17.77 -1.12 -5.72
CA CYS A 138 -17.53 -2.30 -6.54
C CYS A 138 -17.32 -3.57 -5.70
N LEU A 139 -16.66 -3.49 -4.55
CA LEU A 139 -16.52 -4.60 -3.61
C LEU A 139 -17.87 -5.11 -3.09
N LYS A 140 -18.88 -4.24 -2.96
CA LYS A 140 -20.24 -4.64 -2.57
C LYS A 140 -20.99 -5.41 -3.65
N THR A 141 -20.50 -5.43 -4.90
CA THR A 141 -21.08 -6.24 -5.99
C THR A 141 -20.66 -7.71 -5.93
N LEU A 142 -19.66 -8.04 -5.11
CA LEU A 142 -19.18 -9.40 -4.92
C LEU A 142 -20.03 -10.14 -3.87
N GLY A 143 -20.01 -11.48 -3.90
CA GLY A 143 -20.55 -12.29 -2.80
C GLY A 143 -19.80 -12.02 -1.49
N LYS A 144 -20.50 -12.08 -0.35
CA LYS A 144 -19.95 -11.74 0.99
C LYS A 144 -18.63 -12.45 1.32
N ASP A 145 -18.53 -13.74 1.02
CA ASP A 145 -17.32 -14.52 1.27
C ASP A 145 -16.15 -14.06 0.40
N GLN A 146 -16.42 -13.80 -0.88
CA GLN A 146 -15.41 -13.33 -1.82
C GLN A 146 -14.92 -11.92 -1.50
N GLN A 147 -15.83 -11.03 -1.08
CA GLN A 147 -15.50 -9.72 -0.55
C GLN A 147 -14.57 -9.85 0.66
N THR A 148 -14.91 -10.74 1.59
CA THR A 148 -14.12 -10.99 2.80
C THR A 148 -12.74 -11.52 2.44
N TYR A 149 -12.63 -12.55 1.59
CA TYR A 149 -11.34 -13.12 1.20
C TYR A 149 -10.44 -12.12 0.48
N ILE A 150 -11.02 -11.27 -0.38
CA ILE A 150 -10.25 -10.20 -1.03
C ILE A 150 -9.82 -9.18 0.00
N ARG A 151 -10.68 -8.73 0.92
CA ARG A 151 -10.26 -7.78 1.95
C ARG A 151 -9.16 -8.34 2.85
N VAL A 152 -9.33 -9.58 3.32
CA VAL A 152 -8.38 -10.23 4.22
C VAL A 152 -7.05 -10.54 3.50
N ALA A 153 -7.09 -10.99 2.25
CA ALA A 153 -5.87 -11.21 1.47
C ALA A 153 -5.12 -9.90 1.21
N PHE A 154 -5.85 -8.82 0.86
CA PHE A 154 -5.23 -7.61 0.38
C PHE A 154 -4.88 -6.60 1.49
N PHE A 155 -5.72 -6.46 2.51
CA PHE A 155 -5.52 -5.51 3.62
C PHE A 155 -4.95 -6.20 4.86
N GLU A 156 -5.41 -7.42 5.17
CA GLU A 156 -4.91 -8.20 6.31
C GLU A 156 -3.75 -9.13 5.94
N GLY A 157 -3.35 -9.15 4.66
CA GLY A 157 -2.11 -9.75 4.21
C GLY A 157 -2.08 -11.26 4.46
N TYR A 158 -3.22 -11.93 4.56
CA TYR A 158 -3.23 -13.38 4.59
C TYR A 158 -2.84 -13.95 3.23
N SER A 159 -2.03 -15.00 3.24
CA SER A 159 -1.77 -15.78 2.05
C SER A 159 -3.01 -16.56 1.63
N TYR A 160 -3.09 -16.91 0.35
CA TYR A 160 -4.18 -17.75 -0.14
C TYR A 160 -4.18 -19.15 0.51
N ALA A 161 -3.02 -19.62 0.99
CA ALA A 161 -2.90 -20.88 1.73
C ALA A 161 -3.50 -20.78 3.14
N GLU A 162 -3.20 -19.72 3.88
CA GLU A 162 -3.78 -19.48 5.21
C GLU A 162 -5.30 -19.28 5.13
N LEU A 163 -5.78 -18.54 4.13
CA LEU A 163 -7.21 -18.38 3.87
C LEU A 163 -7.87 -19.73 3.53
N ALA A 164 -7.26 -20.53 2.67
CA ALA A 164 -7.77 -21.85 2.31
C ALA A 164 -7.86 -22.78 3.54
N ALA A 165 -6.81 -22.80 4.36
CA ALA A 165 -6.78 -23.57 5.60
C ALA A 165 -7.86 -23.11 6.59
N ARG A 166 -7.98 -21.80 6.82
CA ARG A 166 -8.95 -21.21 7.76
C ARG A 166 -10.39 -21.53 7.38
N HIS A 167 -10.71 -21.44 6.09
CA HIS A 167 -12.06 -21.69 5.58
C HIS A 167 -12.31 -23.14 5.17
N ARG A 168 -11.34 -24.04 5.42
CA ARG A 168 -11.41 -25.48 5.10
C ARG A 168 -11.77 -25.75 3.64
N ILE A 169 -11.19 -24.98 2.72
CA ILE A 169 -11.33 -25.18 1.27
C ILE A 169 -9.99 -25.47 0.62
N ALA A 170 -10.00 -26.07 -0.58
CA ALA A 170 -8.77 -26.31 -1.33
C ALA A 170 -8.11 -24.98 -1.77
N LEU A 171 -6.77 -24.93 -1.75
CA LEU A 171 -6.00 -23.77 -2.22
C LEU A 171 -6.34 -23.36 -3.66
N GLY A 172 -6.56 -24.35 -4.54
CA GLY A 172 -6.99 -24.10 -5.91
C GLY A 172 -8.33 -23.35 -6.00
N THR A 173 -9.27 -23.71 -5.13
CA THR A 173 -10.58 -23.03 -5.01
C THR A 173 -10.41 -21.59 -4.53
N MET A 174 -9.62 -21.37 -3.48
CA MET A 174 -9.34 -20.03 -2.94
C MET A 174 -8.71 -19.12 -4.00
N LYS A 175 -7.66 -19.60 -4.71
CA LYS A 175 -7.03 -18.89 -5.83
C LYS A 175 -8.03 -18.52 -6.93
N SER A 176 -8.88 -19.48 -7.31
CA SER A 176 -9.86 -19.28 -8.38
C SER A 176 -10.96 -18.29 -7.99
N TRP A 177 -11.40 -18.32 -6.73
CA TRP A 177 -12.39 -17.38 -6.21
C TRP A 177 -11.84 -15.95 -6.14
N ILE A 178 -10.64 -15.77 -5.57
CA ILE A 178 -10.01 -14.45 -5.51
C ILE A 178 -9.77 -13.90 -6.92
N ARG A 179 -9.24 -14.72 -7.84
CA ARG A 179 -9.03 -14.31 -9.25
C ARG A 179 -10.34 -13.84 -9.92
N ARG A 180 -11.43 -14.60 -9.78
CA ARG A 180 -12.74 -14.21 -10.35
C ARG A 180 -13.25 -12.90 -9.77
N GLY A 181 -13.07 -12.68 -8.47
CA GLY A 181 -13.52 -11.46 -7.80
C GLY A 181 -12.71 -10.24 -8.27
N LEU A 182 -11.40 -10.39 -8.44
CA LEU A 182 -10.55 -9.33 -9.01
C LEU A 182 -10.95 -8.99 -10.46
N LEU A 183 -11.32 -9.98 -11.28
CA LEU A 183 -11.83 -9.74 -12.64
C LEU A 183 -13.16 -8.97 -12.63
N GLN A 184 -14.06 -9.30 -11.71
CA GLN A 184 -15.33 -8.57 -11.55
C GLN A 184 -15.11 -7.14 -11.05
N LEU A 185 -14.17 -6.93 -10.11
CA LEU A 185 -13.78 -5.59 -9.66
C LEU A 185 -13.20 -4.77 -10.80
N ARG A 186 -12.32 -5.37 -11.61
CA ARG A 186 -11.75 -4.71 -12.80
C ARG A 186 -12.85 -4.23 -13.76
N ALA A 187 -13.82 -5.10 -14.07
CA ALA A 187 -14.95 -4.74 -14.92
C ALA A 187 -15.80 -3.62 -14.32
N CYS A 188 -16.08 -3.66 -13.01
CA CYS A 188 -16.85 -2.62 -12.32
C CYS A 188 -16.13 -1.25 -12.28
N LEU A 189 -14.79 -1.28 -12.16
CA LEU A 189 -13.96 -0.07 -12.15
C LEU A 189 -13.69 0.49 -13.55
N GLY A 190 -13.99 -0.24 -14.62
CA GLY A 190 -13.74 0.17 -16.00
C GLY A 190 -12.27 0.11 -16.41
N LEU A 191 -11.49 -0.83 -15.85
CA LEU A 191 -10.05 -1.02 -16.07
C LEU A 191 -9.73 -2.19 -17.01
#